data_AF-A0A1F4DY22-F1
#
_entry.id   AF-A0A1F4DY22-F1
#
_cell.length_a   1.000
_cell.length_b   1.000
_cell.length_c   1.000
_cell.angle_alpha   90.00
_cell.angle_beta   90.00
_cell.angle_gamma   90.00
#
_symmetry.space_group_name_H-M   'P 1'
#
loop_
_entity.id
_entity.type
_entity.pdbx_description
1 polymer ?
#
loop_
_entity_poly.entity_id
_entity_poly.type
_entity_poly.pdbx_seq_one_letter_code
_entity_poly.pdbx_strand_id
1 'polypeptide(L)' 'MGGASEHRYLKTLDSDLVKAVARAARRAKKSPAELVRELILDGLQEADDYRAVLAFRKKRGRTYSHAEVKKRLGLAG' A
#
# COMPACT_ATOMS: atom_id res chain seq x y z
N MET A 1 16.29 -4.03 -20.75
CA MET A 1 15.37 -3.81 -21.88
C MET A 1 14.12 -4.64 -21.62
N GLY A 2 13.09 -4.05 -21.00
CA GLY A 2 11.80 -4.70 -20.79
C GLY A 2 11.03 -4.70 -22.10
N GLY A 3 10.92 -5.87 -22.73
CA GLY A 3 10.28 -6.03 -24.04
C GLY A 3 8.77 -5.79 -23.97
N ALA A 4 8.13 -5.52 -25.11
CA ALA A 4 6.68 -5.33 -25.28
C ALA A 4 5.80 -6.40 -24.58
N SER A 5 6.42 -7.55 -24.30
CA SER A 5 6.26 -8.50 -23.18
C SER A 5 5.50 -7.99 -21.94
N GLU A 6 6.30 -7.51 -20.97
CA GLU A 6 6.24 -6.16 -20.37
C GLU A 6 4.87 -5.59 -20.01
N HIS A 7 4.13 -5.28 -21.06
CA HIS A 7 2.98 -4.39 -20.97
C HIS A 7 1.69 -5.08 -21.40
N ARG A 8 1.77 -6.33 -21.88
CA ARG A 8 0.60 -7.08 -22.31
C ARG A 8 -0.22 -7.62 -21.12
N TYR A 9 0.42 -7.91 -19.99
CA TYR A 9 -0.26 -8.31 -18.74
C TYR A 9 -0.93 -7.14 -18.01
N LEU A 10 -0.45 -5.91 -18.19
CA LEU A 10 -1.16 -4.71 -17.75
C LEU A 10 -2.38 -4.40 -18.64
N LYS A 11 -2.38 -4.88 -19.89
CA LYS A 11 -3.45 -4.64 -20.88
C LYS A 11 -4.73 -5.45 -20.62
N THR A 12 -4.63 -6.49 -19.80
CA THR A 12 -5.78 -7.22 -19.26
C THR A 12 -5.73 -7.14 -17.74
N LEU A 13 -5.84 -5.93 -17.18
CA LEU A 13 -6.50 -5.82 -15.88
C LEU A 13 -7.83 -6.55 -16.04
N ASP A 14 -8.03 -7.63 -15.29
CA ASP A 14 -9.27 -8.38 -15.27
C ASP A 14 -10.45 -7.41 -15.24
N SER A 15 -11.43 -7.59 -16.12
CA SER A 15 -12.59 -6.71 -16.21
C SER A 15 -13.27 -6.54 -14.85
N ASP A 16 -13.19 -7.55 -13.98
CA ASP A 16 -13.73 -7.50 -12.64
C ASP A 16 -12.88 -6.67 -11.68
N LEU A 17 -11.55 -6.65 -11.85
CA LEU A 17 -10.66 -5.76 -11.13
C LEU A 17 -10.91 -4.30 -11.51
N VAL A 18 -11.09 -4.01 -12.81
CA VAL A 18 -11.42 -2.64 -13.27
C VAL A 18 -12.75 -2.18 -12.67
N LYS A 19 -13.79 -3.04 -12.67
CA LYS A 19 -15.08 -2.73 -12.03
C LYS A 19 -14.93 -2.53 -10.52
N ALA A 20 -14.13 -3.36 -9.85
CA ALA A 20 -13.89 -3.25 -8.42
C ALA A 20 -13.21 -1.91 -8.06
N VAL A 21 -12.16 -1.53 -8.80
CA VAL A 21 -11.46 -0.25 -8.65
C VAL A 21 -12.42 0.92 -8.92
N ALA A 22 -13.21 0.87 -9.99
CA ALA A 22 -14.18 1.92 -10.30
C ALA A 22 -15.24 2.10 -9.20
N ARG A 23 -15.76 1.00 -8.65
CA ARG A 23 -16.70 1.04 -7.51
C ARG A 23 -16.05 1.63 -6.26
N ALA A 24 -14.81 1.24 -5.96
CA ALA A 24 -14.07 1.77 -4.83
C ALA A 24 -13.79 3.28 -5.00
N ALA A 25 -13.36 3.70 -6.18
CA ALA A 25 -13.09 5.10 -6.51
C ALA A 25 -14.34 5.97 -6.37
N ARG A 26 -15.50 5.47 -6.84
CA ARG A 26 -16.80 6.15 -6.66
C ARG A 26 -17.15 6.34 -5.18
N ARG A 27 -16.94 5.33 -4.33
CA ARG A 27 -17.18 5.45 -2.88
C ARG A 27 -16.23 6.45 -2.22
N ALA A 28 -14.99 6.48 -2.67
CA ALA A 28 -13.96 7.41 -2.20
C ALA A 28 -14.12 8.84 -2.78
N LYS A 29 -15.04 9.06 -3.73
CA LYS A 29 -15.19 10.31 -4.50
C LYS A 29 -13.90 10.73 -5.21
N LYS A 30 -13.15 9.76 -5.76
CA LYS A 30 -11.90 9.97 -6.50
C LYS A 30 -12.02 9.40 -7.90
N SER A 31 -11.15 9.84 -8.81
CA SER A 31 -10.98 9.13 -10.08
C SER A 31 -10.33 7.75 -9.85
N PRO A 32 -10.61 6.75 -10.70
CA PRO A 32 -9.95 5.44 -10.62
C PRO A 32 -8.42 5.54 -10.63
N ALA A 33 -7.86 6.44 -11.42
CA ALA A 33 -6.43 6.66 -11.51
C ALA A 33 -5.83 7.22 -10.21
N GLU A 34 -6.49 8.22 -9.61
CA GLU A 34 -6.07 8.77 -8.31
C GLU A 34 -6.10 7.71 -7.21
N LEU A 35 -7.18 6.93 -7.14
CA LEU A 35 -7.30 5.87 -6.13
C LEU A 35 -6.20 4.81 -6.31
N VAL A 36 -5.94 4.35 -7.54
CA VAL A 36 -4.88 3.38 -7.81
C VAL A 36 -3.52 3.93 -7.42
N ARG A 37 -3.25 5.20 -7.74
CA ARG A 37 -1.99 5.86 -7.38
C ARG A 37 -1.80 5.87 -5.86
N GLU A 38 -2.81 6.27 -5.10
CA GLU A 38 -2.76 6.29 -3.63
C GLU A 38 -2.53 4.89 -3.06
N LEU A 39 -3.29 3.89 -3.51
CA LEU A 39 -3.15 2.51 -3.02
C LEU A 39 -1.75 1.93 -3.31
N ILE A 40 -1.15 2.28 -4.45
CA ILE A 40 0.23 1.87 -4.76
C ILE A 40 1.21 2.55 -3.80
N LEU A 41 1.05 3.85 -3.54
CA LEU A 41 1.91 4.58 -2.61
C LEU A 41 1.80 4.02 -1.19
N ASP A 42 0.58 3.77 -0.72
CA ASP A 42 0.32 3.18 0.59
C ASP A 42 0.97 1.78 0.70
N GLY A 43 0.81 0.94 -0.32
CA GLY A 43 1.42 -0.40 -0.35
C GLY A 43 2.96 -0.37 -0.38
N LEU A 44 3.57 0.62 -1.06
CA LEU A 44 5.02 0.81 -1.03
C LEU A 44 5.50 1.25 0.36
N GLN A 45 4.78 2.19 0.99
CA GLN A 45 5.08 2.63 2.35
C GLN A 45 4.98 1.48 3.36
N GLU A 46 3.92 0.67 3.30
CA GLU A 46 3.74 -0.50 4.17
C GLU A 46 4.88 -1.52 3.98
N ALA A 47 5.33 -1.74 2.74
CA ALA A 47 6.43 -2.64 2.46
C ALA A 47 7.75 -2.14 3.06
N ASP A 48 8.01 -0.84 3.00
CA ASP A 48 9.19 -0.23 3.59
C ASP A 48 9.13 -0.23 5.12
N ASP A 49 7.97 0.06 5.71
CA ASP A 49 7.73 -0.04 7.15
C ASP A 49 7.96 -1.47 7.66
N TYR A 50 7.44 -2.46 6.93
CA TYR A 50 7.66 -3.87 7.25
C TYR A 50 9.15 -4.24 7.21
N ARG A 51 9.88 -3.79 6.18
CA ARG A 51 11.34 -3.99 6.10
C ARG A 51 12.09 -3.31 7.23
N ALA A 52 11.69 -2.10 7.63
CA ALA A 52 12.26 -1.38 8.76
C ALA A 52 12.05 -2.14 10.08
N VAL A 53 10.85 -2.67 10.32
CA VAL A 53 10.56 -3.52 11.49
C VAL A 53 11.40 -4.80 11.47
N LEU A 54 11.52 -5.48 10.33
CA LEU A 54 12.36 -6.67 10.20
C LEU A 54 13.84 -6.35 10.46
N ALA A 55 14.36 -5.25 9.92
CA ALA A 55 15.73 -4.81 10.13
C ALA A 55 15.98 -4.46 11.62
N PHE A 56 15.01 -3.82 12.26
CA PHE A 56 15.07 -3.47 13.68
C PHE A 56 15.03 -4.72 14.58
N ARG A 57 14.16 -5.71 14.27
CA ARG A 57 14.13 -7.01 14.97
C ARG A 57 15.47 -7.73 14.91
N LYS A 58 16.14 -7.71 13.75
CA LYS A 58 17.49 -8.29 13.58
C LYS A 58 18.55 -7.60 14.44
N LYS A 59 18.35 -6.33 14.84
CA LYS A 59 19.31 -5.52 15.61
C LYS A 59 19.09 -5.56 17.14
N ARG A 60 18.32 -6.50 17.69
CA ARG A 60 18.04 -6.65 19.15
C ARG A 60 17.31 -5.47 19.82
N GLY A 61 16.66 -4.57 19.07
CA GLY A 61 15.82 -3.53 19.65
C GLY A 61 14.45 -4.06 20.12
N ARG A 62 13.93 -3.56 21.24
CA ARG A 62 12.54 -3.84 21.70
C ARG A 62 11.55 -3.24 20.69
N THR A 63 10.77 -4.09 20.03
CA THR A 63 9.64 -3.63 19.21
C THR A 63 8.45 -3.30 20.09
N TYR A 64 7.77 -2.19 19.81
CA TYR A 64 6.55 -1.79 20.50
C TYR A 64 5.34 -2.12 19.64
N SER A 65 4.21 -2.42 20.27
CA SER A 65 2.95 -2.64 19.53
C SER A 65 2.47 -1.33 18.90
N HIS A 66 1.65 -1.40 17.84
CA HIS A 66 1.09 -0.20 17.18
C HIS A 66 0.32 0.70 18.17
N ALA A 67 -0.44 0.10 19.10
CA ALA A 67 -1.14 0.84 20.15
C ALA A 67 -0.17 1.60 21.08
N GLU A 68 0.98 1.00 21.36
CA GLU A 68 2.01 1.55 22.23
C GLU A 68 2.82 2.68 21.54
N VAL A 69 3.02 2.57 20.22
CA VAL A 69 3.52 3.66 19.37
C VAL A 69 2.54 4.82 19.34
N LYS A 70 1.24 4.56 19.10
CA LYS A 70 0.19 5.60 19.12
C LYS A 70 0.15 6.34 20.47
N LYS A 71 0.20 5.60 21.58
CA LYS A 71 0.26 6.18 22.93
C LYS A 71 1.46 7.10 23.11
N ARG A 72 2.65 6.68 22.67
CA ARG A 72 3.89 7.48 22.79
C ARG A 72 3.89 8.74 21.94
N LEU A 73 3.24 8.70 20.78
CA LEU A 73 3.13 9.84 19.87
C LEU A 73 1.95 10.76 20.20
N GLY A 74 1.20 10.49 21.27
CA GLY A 74 -0.01 11.26 21.61
C GLY A 74 -1.16 11.08 20.62
N LEU A 75 -1.13 10.00 19.83
CA LEU A 75 -2.13 9.65 18.81
C LEU A 75 -3.15 8.62 19.29
N ALA A 76 -3.13 8.28 20.58
CA ALA A 76 -4.13 7.42 21.22
C ALA A 76 -5.32 8.29 21.65
N GLY A 77 -6.27 8.47 20.73
CA GLY A 77 -7.62 8.95 20.98
C GLY A 77 -8.62 7.82 20.78
#